data_AF-A0A150Y1S3-F1
#
_entry.id   AF-A0A150Y1S3-F1
#
_cell.length_a   1.000
_cell.length_b   1.000
_cell.length_c   1.000
_cell.angle_alpha   90.00
_cell.angle_beta   90.00
_cell.angle_gamma   90.00
#
_symmetry.space_group_name_H-M   'P 1'
#
loop_
_entity.id
_entity.type
_entity.pdbx_description
1 polymer ?
#
loop_
_entity_poly.entity_id
_entity_poly.type
_entity_poly.pdbx_seq_one_letter_code
_entity_poly.pdbx_strand_id
1 'polypeptide(L)'
;MPGKNLKKYLDENYADKLSQLSLLKVDAEGYDKEILNDLADLISTYRPNIMAECYKRLTQDEREELYDSMAKHDYDIYCIDGFESSVNRILLSKDKMNIKKHFEILAIPKEK
;
A
#
# COMPACT_ATOMS: atom_id res chain seq x y z
N MET A 1 7.58 -21.72 -11.32
CA MET A 1 6.78 -20.88 -12.25
C MET A 1 7.51 -19.56 -12.41
N PRO A 2 7.64 -19.00 -13.62
CA PRO A 2 8.16 -17.64 -13.77
C PRO A 2 7.12 -16.63 -13.25
N GLY A 3 7.59 -15.56 -12.59
CA GLY A 3 6.73 -14.45 -12.19
C GLY A 3 6.09 -13.78 -13.41
N LYS A 4 4.87 -13.26 -13.25
CA LYS A 4 4.19 -12.44 -14.27
C LYS A 4 4.32 -10.97 -13.92
N ASN A 5 4.55 -10.12 -14.91
CA ASN A 5 4.42 -8.67 -14.73
C ASN A 5 2.94 -8.33 -14.51
N LEU A 6 2.58 -7.92 -13.28
CA LEU A 6 1.19 -7.71 -12.87
C LEU A 6 0.52 -6.61 -13.69
N LYS A 7 1.19 -5.47 -13.88
CA LYS A 7 0.66 -4.34 -14.67
C LYS A 7 0.29 -4.79 -16.08
N LYS A 8 1.23 -5.44 -16.78
CA LYS A 8 0.99 -5.97 -18.13
C LYS A 8 -0.19 -6.94 -18.15
N TYR A 9 -0.26 -7.86 -17.18
CA TYR A 9 -1.35 -8.82 -17.11
C TYR A 9 -2.71 -8.16 -16.91
N LEU A 10 -2.78 -7.13 -16.06
CA LEU A 10 -4.01 -6.37 -15.82
C LEU A 10 -4.42 -5.56 -17.06
N ASP A 11 -3.49 -4.87 -17.70
CA ASP A 11 -3.74 -4.09 -18.91
C ASP A 11 -4.24 -4.99 -20.07
N GLU A 12 -3.71 -6.21 -20.21
CA GLU A 12 -4.10 -7.12 -21.29
C GLU A 12 -5.44 -7.83 -21.05
N ASN A 13 -5.82 -8.08 -19.79
CA ASN A 13 -6.95 -8.97 -19.47
C ASN A 13 -8.13 -8.27 -18.76
N TYR A 14 -7.91 -7.08 -18.18
CA TYR A 14 -8.87 -6.42 -17.31
C TYR A 14 -8.89 -4.89 -17.46
N ALA A 15 -8.37 -4.34 -18.57
CA ALA A 15 -8.33 -2.89 -18.81
C ALA A 15 -9.70 -2.21 -18.64
N ASP A 16 -10.78 -2.88 -19.04
CA ASP A 16 -12.17 -2.41 -18.92
C ASP A 16 -12.65 -2.29 -17.46
N LYS A 17 -12.00 -2.98 -16.53
CA LYS A 17 -12.34 -3.01 -15.09
C LYS A 17 -11.41 -2.20 -14.22
N LEU A 18 -10.26 -1.76 -14.73
CA LEU A 18 -9.28 -1.02 -13.91
C LEU A 18 -9.84 0.30 -13.37
N SER A 19 -10.78 0.94 -14.07
CA SER A 19 -11.49 2.13 -13.56
C SER A 19 -12.34 1.86 -12.31
N GLN A 20 -12.64 0.60 -12.01
CA GLN A 20 -13.39 0.16 -10.82
C GLN A 20 -12.46 -0.41 -9.73
N LEU A 21 -11.14 -0.33 -9.92
CA LEU A 21 -10.17 -0.81 -8.93
C LEU A 21 -10.29 0.02 -7.66
N SER A 22 -10.88 -0.58 -6.62
CA SER A 22 -11.17 0.09 -5.35
C SER A 22 -10.18 -0.27 -4.24
N LEU A 23 -9.46 -1.39 -4.38
CA LEU A 23 -8.56 -1.92 -3.37
C LEU A 23 -7.36 -2.61 -4.00
N LEU A 24 -6.17 -2.29 -3.50
CA LEU A 24 -4.93 -3.01 -3.73
C LEU A 24 -4.42 -3.54 -2.39
N LYS A 25 -4.45 -4.86 -2.20
CA LYS A 25 -3.80 -5.50 -1.04
C LYS A 25 -2.42 -6.03 -1.46
N VAL A 26 -1.40 -5.64 -0.70
CA VAL A 26 -0.03 -6.15 -0.80
C VAL A 26 0.32 -6.81 0.53
N ASP A 27 0.95 -7.97 0.48
CA ASP A 27 1.27 -8.79 1.64
C ASP A 27 2.42 -9.72 1.22
N ALA A 28 3.64 -9.19 1.32
CA ALA A 28 4.83 -9.82 0.73
C ALA A 28 6.00 -9.90 1.71
N GLU A 29 5.74 -10.07 3.01
CA GLU A 29 6.74 -10.27 4.07
C GLU A 29 7.91 -9.25 4.03
N GLY A 30 7.63 -8.00 3.68
CA GLY A 30 8.61 -6.91 3.61
C GLY A 30 8.99 -6.41 2.22
N TYR A 31 8.47 -7.02 1.14
CA TYR A 31 8.66 -6.52 -0.23
C TYR A 31 7.55 -5.55 -0.69
N ASP A 32 6.69 -5.14 0.23
CA ASP A 32 5.52 -4.30 -0.05
C ASP A 32 5.90 -2.98 -0.72
N LYS A 33 6.98 -2.35 -0.26
CA LYS A 33 7.51 -1.10 -0.83
C LYS A 33 7.87 -1.27 -2.31
N GLU A 34 8.62 -2.31 -2.67
CA GLU A 34 9.04 -2.60 -4.03
C GLU A 34 7.82 -2.81 -4.94
N ILE A 35 6.85 -3.59 -4.48
CA ILE A 35 5.61 -3.85 -5.23
C ILE A 35 4.81 -2.56 -5.43
N LEU A 36 4.67 -1.73 -4.40
CA LEU A 36 3.96 -0.44 -4.50
C LEU A 36 4.68 0.51 -5.47
N ASN A 37 6.02 0.52 -5.47
CA ASN A 37 6.80 1.31 -6.42
C ASN A 37 6.64 0.81 -7.86
N ASP A 38 6.64 -0.50 -8.09
CA ASP A 38 6.41 -1.11 -9.40
C ASP A 38 4.99 -0.85 -9.94
N LEU A 39 4.03 -0.62 -9.04
CA LEU A 39 2.63 -0.31 -9.37
C LEU A 39 2.32 1.20 -9.34
N ALA A 40 3.32 2.08 -9.27
CA ALA A 40 3.12 3.52 -9.13
C ALA A 40 2.20 4.14 -10.20
N ASP A 41 2.30 3.69 -11.46
CA ASP A 41 1.42 4.15 -12.55
C ASP A 41 -0.04 3.77 -12.30
N LEU A 42 -0.29 2.55 -11.82
CA LEU A 42 -1.63 2.05 -11.52
C LEU A 42 -2.21 2.77 -10.29
N ILE A 43 -1.40 2.97 -9.26
CA ILE A 43 -1.78 3.69 -8.03
C ILE A 43 -2.12 5.16 -8.33
N SER A 44 -1.29 5.83 -9.13
CA SER A 44 -1.52 7.24 -9.49
C SER A 44 -2.73 7.43 -10.40
N THR A 45 -2.97 6.47 -11.30
CA THR A 45 -4.08 6.54 -12.27
C THR A 45 -5.43 6.24 -11.62
N TYR A 46 -5.54 5.10 -10.93
CA TYR A 46 -6.82 4.59 -10.44
C TYR A 46 -7.09 4.91 -8.98
N ARG A 47 -6.05 5.29 -8.22
CA ARG A 47 -6.14 5.69 -6.81
C ARG A 47 -6.98 4.73 -5.94
N PRO A 48 -6.69 3.41 -5.92
CA PRO A 48 -7.41 2.50 -5.04
C PRO A 48 -7.03 2.73 -3.57
N ASN A 49 -7.86 2.28 -2.63
CA ASN A 49 -7.37 2.10 -1.25
C ASN A 49 -6.22 1.07 -1.26
N ILE A 50 -5.22 1.25 -0.40
CA ILE A 50 -4.09 0.32 -0.29
C ILE A 50 -4.14 -0.34 1.08
N MET A 51 -4.00 -1.65 1.12
CA MET A 51 -3.72 -2.42 2.33
C MET A 51 -2.34 -3.06 2.20
N ALA A 52 -1.47 -2.81 3.16
CA ALA A 52 -0.10 -3.32 3.19
C ALA A 52 0.30 -3.68 4.62
N GLU A 53 1.40 -4.40 4.81
CA GLU A 53 1.93 -4.66 6.15
C GLU A 53 3.25 -3.93 6.40
N CYS A 54 3.40 -3.38 7.60
CA CYS A 54 4.72 -3.01 8.10
C CYS A 54 5.38 -4.25 8.73
N TYR A 55 6.20 -4.95 7.94
CA TYR A 55 6.81 -6.20 8.38
C TYR A 55 7.83 -6.02 9.52
N LYS A 56 7.87 -7.00 10.43
CA LYS A 56 8.63 -6.93 11.68
C LYS A 56 10.15 -6.90 11.55
N ARG A 57 10.68 -7.23 10.37
CA ARG A 57 12.12 -7.26 10.09
C ARG A 57 12.62 -6.04 9.32
N LEU A 58 11.72 -5.13 8.93
CA LEU A 58 12.12 -3.89 8.28
C LEU A 58 12.89 -2.99 9.27
N THR A 59 14.00 -2.47 8.79
CA THR A 59 14.76 -1.37 9.40
C THR A 59 13.93 -0.08 9.41
N GLN A 60 14.39 0.94 10.16
CA GLN A 60 13.70 2.22 10.18
C GLN A 60 13.62 2.85 8.78
N ASP A 61 14.73 2.84 8.04
CA ASP A 61 14.80 3.41 6.70
C ASP A 61 13.83 2.70 5.74
N GLU A 62 13.77 1.36 5.77
CA GLU A 62 12.83 0.60 4.93
C GLU A 62 11.36 0.89 5.27
N ARG A 63 11.05 1.12 6.56
CA ARG A 63 9.69 1.51 6.99
C ARG A 63 9.33 2.91 6.54
N GLU A 64 10.28 3.83 6.60
CA GLU A 64 10.14 5.19 6.09
C GLU A 64 9.96 5.21 4.56
N GLU A 65 10.69 4.38 3.83
CA GLU A 65 10.53 4.22 2.39
C GLU A 65 9.19 3.58 2.02
N LEU A 66 8.69 2.63 2.83
CA LEU A 66 7.35 2.08 2.67
C LEU A 66 6.31 3.20 2.81
N TYR A 67 6.42 4.07 3.82
CA TYR A 67 5.56 5.25 3.94
C TYR A 67 5.62 6.15 2.70
N ASP A 68 6.83 6.46 2.23
CA ASP A 68 7.03 7.33 1.05
C ASP A 68 6.41 6.76 -0.23
N SER A 69 6.44 5.43 -0.41
CA SER A 69 5.85 4.76 -1.58
C SER A 69 4.35 5.02 -1.75
N MET A 70 3.63 5.27 -0.65
CA MET A 70 2.21 5.63 -0.64
C MET A 70 2.03 7.15 -0.58
N ALA A 71 2.77 7.83 0.29
CA ALA A 71 2.63 9.26 0.54
C ALA A 71 2.91 10.11 -0.72
N LYS A 72 3.85 9.68 -1.57
CA LYS A 72 4.16 10.34 -2.85
C LYS A 72 2.97 10.40 -3.83
N HIS A 73 1.90 9.64 -3.57
CA HIS A 73 0.68 9.61 -4.37
C HIS A 73 -0.50 10.34 -3.68
N ASP A 74 -0.25 11.17 -2.67
CA ASP A 74 -1.25 11.91 -1.89
C ASP A 74 -2.26 10.99 -1.17
N TYR A 75 -1.73 10.10 -0.33
CA TYR A 75 -2.52 9.23 0.54
C TYR A 75 -2.43 9.68 2.01
N ASP A 76 -3.52 9.51 2.75
CA ASP A 76 -3.47 9.43 4.22
C ASP A 76 -3.21 7.98 4.62
N ILE A 77 -2.19 7.77 5.44
CA ILE A 77 -1.68 6.44 5.79
C ILE A 77 -2.01 6.17 7.25
N TYR A 78 -2.70 5.07 7.53
CA TYR A 78 -3.17 4.72 8.86
C TYR A 78 -2.58 3.39 9.33
N CYS A 79 -2.15 3.32 10.58
CA CYS A 79 -1.96 2.07 11.29
C CYS A 79 -3.33 1.58 11.77
N ILE A 80 -3.63 0.30 11.51
CA ILE A 80 -4.86 -0.37 11.97
C ILE A 80 -4.52 -1.68 12.68
N ASP A 81 -5.37 -2.09 13.62
CA ASP A 81 -5.30 -3.36 14.33
C ASP A 81 -6.28 -4.36 13.70
N GLY A 82 -5.90 -4.92 12.54
CA GLY A 82 -6.76 -5.80 11.74
C GLY A 82 -7.74 -5.06 10.83
N PHE A 83 -8.55 -5.81 10.08
CA PHE A 83 -9.38 -5.29 8.97
C PHE A 83 -10.89 -5.22 9.27
N GLU A 84 -11.28 -5.14 10.56
CA GLU A 84 -12.69 -5.01 10.94
C GLU A 84 -13.22 -3.56 10.77
N SER A 85 -14.54 -3.40 10.69
CA SER A 85 -15.18 -2.09 10.46
C SER A 85 -15.06 -1.13 11.64
N SER A 86 -14.81 -1.63 12.86
CA SER A 86 -14.73 -0.87 14.10
C SER A 86 -13.30 -0.61 14.60
N VAL A 87 -12.29 -0.84 13.76
CA VAL A 87 -10.89 -0.79 14.18
C VAL A 87 -10.43 0.67 14.34
N ASN A 88 -9.75 0.95 15.43
CA ASN A 88 -9.09 2.24 15.65
C ASN A 88 -8.06 2.49 14.56
N ARG A 89 -8.11 3.68 13.95
CA ARG A 89 -7.14 4.13 12.94
C ARG A 89 -6.25 5.18 13.55
N ILE A 90 -4.94 4.95 13.49
CA ILE A 90 -3.94 5.93 13.92
C ILE A 90 -3.33 6.51 12.64
N LEU A 91 -3.57 7.79 12.37
CA LEU A 91 -2.91 8.48 11.26
C LEU A 91 -1.39 8.48 11.51
N LEU A 92 -0.65 7.97 10.54
CA LEU A 92 0.80 7.87 10.58
C LEU A 92 1.42 9.11 9.94
N SER A 93 2.56 9.50 10.50
CA SER A 93 3.57 10.31 9.86
C SER A 93 4.81 9.44 9.65
N LYS A 94 5.71 9.86 8.76
CA LYS A 94 6.93 9.12 8.42
C LYS A 94 7.76 8.72 9.66
N ASP A 95 7.91 9.64 10.61
CA ASP A 95 8.61 9.42 11.89
C ASP A 95 7.91 8.44 12.85
N LYS A 96 6.62 8.13 12.61
CA LYS A 96 5.81 7.23 13.43
C LYS A 96 5.71 5.80 12.89
N MET A 97 6.47 5.45 11.87
CA MET A 97 6.49 4.09 11.31
C MET A 97 7.08 3.01 12.25
N ASN A 98 7.66 3.42 13.37
CA ASN A 98 8.11 2.53 14.45
C ASN A 98 7.12 2.37 15.62
N ILE A 99 5.88 2.86 15.49
CA ILE A 99 4.87 2.78 16.56
C ILE A 99 4.65 1.37 17.10
N LYS A 100 4.77 0.36 16.24
CA LYS A 100 4.70 -1.06 16.60
C LYS A 100 5.75 -1.85 15.82
N LYS A 101 6.16 -2.98 16.40
CA LYS A 101 7.07 -3.92 15.72
C LYS A 101 6.47 -4.46 14.43
N HIS A 102 5.15 -4.69 14.40
CA HIS A 102 4.42 -5.17 13.24
C HIS A 102 3.01 -4.60 13.29
N PHE A 103 2.49 -4.16 12.15
CA PHE A 103 1.14 -3.61 12.05
C PHE A 103 0.65 -3.60 10.61
N GLU A 104 -0.68 -3.58 10.47
CA GLU A 104 -1.36 -3.41 9.21
C GLU A 104 -1.47 -1.93 8.86
N ILE A 105 -1.36 -1.64 7.56
CA ILE A 105 -1.50 -0.30 7.00
C ILE A 105 -2.76 -0.27 6.15
N LEU A 106 -3.53 0.79 6.33
CA LEU A 106 -4.56 1.22 5.38
C LEU A 106 -4.18 2.60 4.86
N ALA A 107 -3.91 2.72 3.57
CA ALA A 107 -3.74 4.01 2.92
C ALA A 107 -4.98 4.36 2.10
N ILE A 108 -5.49 5.57 2.32
CA ILE A 108 -6.68 6.09 1.65
C ILE A 108 -6.25 7.29 0.80
N PRO A 109 -6.58 7.32 -0.50
CA PRO A 109 -6.24 8.46 -1.34
C PRO A 109 -6.98 9.70 -0.84
N LYS A 110 -6.27 10.83 -0.73
CA LYS A 110 -6.91 12.12 -0.45
C LYS A 110 -7.86 12.46 -1.59
N GLU A 111 -9.01 13.05 -1.25
CA GLU A 111 -9.92 13.65 -2.22
C GLU A 111 -9.17 14.73 -3.01
N LYS A 112 -9.45 14.82 -4.32
CA LYS A 112 -8.85 15.81 -5.22
C LYS A 112 -9.52 17.17 -5.08
#